data_AF-A0A0Q7SDA8-F1
#
_entry.id   AF-A0A0Q7SDA8-F1
#
_cell.length_a   1.000
_cell.length_b   1.000
_cell.length_c   1.000
_cell.angle_alpha   90.00
_cell.angle_beta   90.00
_cell.angle_gamma   90.00
#
_symmetry.space_group_name_H-M   'P 1'
#
loop_
_entity.id
_entity.type
_entity.pdbx_description
1 polymer ?
#
loop_
_entity_poly.entity_id
_entity_poly.type
_entity_poly.pdbx_seq_one_letter_code
_entity_poly.pdbx_strand_id
1 'polypeptide(L)'
;MLQRVRLRIPSGWMIGINSLYEGMDTPDLPVSSVLFAAWNEGRRFRIDVEWRPDMLPAERFVLTVFYQPWPRDERGRRRKHIPFAFDMNEETVETSKTESYSELLLQVEDWLDRCTGWCREGN
;
A
#
# COMPACT_ATOMS: atom_id res chain seq x y z
N MET A 1 19.78 -9.49 -16.39
CA MET A 1 18.72 -8.51 -16.68
C MET A 1 17.61 -8.78 -15.69
N LEU A 2 17.32 -7.87 -14.76
CA LEU A 2 16.25 -8.06 -13.76
C LEU A 2 14.89 -7.91 -14.46
N GLN A 3 13.99 -8.88 -14.27
CA GLN A 3 12.65 -8.84 -14.84
C GLN A 3 11.70 -8.14 -13.86
N ARG A 4 10.87 -7.21 -14.33
CA ARG A 4 9.80 -6.65 -13.50
C ARG A 4 8.80 -7.76 -13.19
N VAL A 5 8.50 -7.94 -11.90
CA VAL A 5 7.42 -8.83 -11.49
C VAL A 5 6.11 -8.20 -11.93
N ARG A 6 5.29 -8.98 -12.64
CA ARG A 6 3.93 -8.54 -12.97
C ARG A 6 3.03 -8.78 -11.77
N LEU A 7 2.91 -7.76 -10.92
CA LEU A 7 1.83 -7.70 -9.94
C LEU A 7 0.47 -7.72 -10.66
N ARG A 8 -0.46 -8.53 -10.15
CA ARG A 8 -1.86 -8.48 -10.56
C ARG A 8 -2.53 -7.28 -9.88
N ILE A 9 -2.73 -6.21 -10.63
CA ILE A 9 -3.40 -5.00 -10.15
C ILE A 9 -4.88 -5.04 -10.55
N PRO A 10 -5.82 -5.13 -9.60
CA PRO A 10 -7.25 -5.06 -9.90
C PRO A 10 -7.65 -3.70 -10.47
N SER A 11 -8.82 -3.62 -11.10
CA SER A 11 -9.34 -2.35 -11.61
C SER A 11 -9.63 -1.35 -10.48
N GLY A 12 -9.50 -0.06 -10.79
CA GLY A 12 -9.74 1.02 -9.83
C GLY A 12 -8.53 1.41 -8.97
N TRP A 13 -7.40 0.70 -9.10
CA TRP A 13 -6.13 1.12 -8.51
C TRP A 13 -5.36 2.04 -9.44
N MET A 14 -4.74 3.05 -8.85
CA MET A 14 -3.74 3.89 -9.46
C MET A 14 -2.37 3.54 -8.87
N ILE A 15 -1.37 3.45 -9.74
CA ILE A 15 0.01 3.15 -9.36
C ILE A 15 0.81 4.45 -9.45
N GLY A 16 1.34 4.92 -8.32
CA GLY A 16 2.26 6.05 -8.28
C GLY A 16 3.70 5.61 -8.50
N ILE A 17 4.13 4.60 -7.74
CA ILE A 17 5.50 4.06 -7.79
C ILE A 17 5.40 2.55 -7.92
N ASN A 18 6.17 1.96 -8.84
CA ASN A 18 6.41 0.52 -8.90
C ASN A 18 7.85 0.25 -9.30
N SER A 19 8.67 0.07 -8.28
CA SER A 19 10.09 -0.29 -8.34
C SER A 19 10.31 -1.71 -7.85
N LEU A 20 9.30 -2.58 -7.89
CA LEU A 20 9.40 -3.99 -7.51
C LEU A 20 9.95 -4.82 -8.70
N TYR A 21 11.09 -5.47 -8.52
CA TYR A 21 11.78 -6.30 -9.53
C TYR A 21 12.10 -7.70 -9.02
N GLU A 22 12.04 -8.70 -9.90
CA GLU A 22 12.37 -10.09 -9.58
C GLU A 22 13.88 -10.22 -9.34
N GLY A 23 14.26 -10.89 -8.25
CA GLY A 23 15.67 -11.04 -7.88
C GLY A 23 16.33 -9.73 -7.47
N MET A 24 15.58 -8.81 -6.87
CA MET A 24 16.13 -7.62 -6.23
C MET A 24 17.05 -8.04 -5.07
N ASP A 25 18.34 -8.23 -5.35
CA ASP A 25 19.41 -8.08 -4.37
C ASP A 25 19.51 -6.57 -4.09
N THR A 26 19.36 -6.16 -2.84
CA THR A 26 19.11 -4.77 -2.42
C THR A 26 20.33 -4.00 -1.86
N PRO A 27 21.59 -4.19 -2.29
CA PRO A 27 22.71 -3.45 -1.71
C PRO A 27 22.76 -1.97 -2.14
N ASP A 28 22.10 -1.57 -3.24
CA ASP A 28 22.27 -0.23 -3.85
C ASP A 28 21.07 0.73 -3.66
N LEU A 29 20.01 0.31 -2.97
CA LEU A 29 18.89 1.22 -2.68
C LEU A 29 19.23 2.16 -1.53
N PRO A 30 18.94 3.46 -1.64
CA PRO A 30 19.06 4.36 -0.52
C PRO A 30 18.21 3.87 0.66
N VAL A 31 18.72 4.04 1.88
CA VAL A 31 18.02 3.73 3.11
C VAL A 31 16.64 4.39 3.11
N SER A 32 15.58 3.62 3.45
CA SER A 32 14.20 4.09 3.53
C SER A 32 13.61 4.56 2.20
N SER A 33 13.73 3.72 1.16
CA SER A 33 13.14 4.00 -0.16
C SER A 33 11.73 3.42 -0.29
N VAL A 34 10.76 4.22 -0.74
CA VAL A 34 9.44 3.71 -1.17
C VAL A 34 9.62 2.94 -2.48
N LEU A 35 9.33 1.64 -2.45
CA LEU A 35 9.43 0.73 -3.59
C LEU A 35 8.12 0.61 -4.35
N PHE A 36 7.00 0.71 -3.67
CA PHE A 36 5.68 0.61 -4.27
C PHE A 36 4.73 1.55 -3.55
N ALA A 37 3.90 2.24 -4.32
CA ALA A 37 2.83 3.08 -3.82
C ALA A 37 1.65 2.98 -4.78
N ALA A 38 0.52 2.50 -4.28
CA ALA A 38 -0.71 2.37 -5.03
C ALA A 38 -1.91 2.78 -4.20
N TRP A 39 -2.93 3.34 -4.83
CA TRP A 39 -4.16 3.71 -4.14
C TRP A 39 -5.41 3.46 -4.97
N ASN A 40 -6.50 3.20 -4.27
CA ASN A 40 -7.83 3.04 -4.82
C ASN A 40 -8.75 4.08 -4.20
N GLU A 41 -9.02 5.18 -4.90
CA GLU A 41 -9.82 6.29 -4.37
C GLU A 41 -11.27 5.89 -4.09
N GLY A 42 -11.83 5.02 -4.93
CA GLY A 42 -13.20 4.53 -4.78
C GLY A 42 -13.40 3.71 -3.50
N ARG A 43 -12.36 2.98 -3.10
CA ARG A 43 -12.33 2.19 -1.86
C ARG A 43 -11.63 2.90 -0.70
N ARG A 44 -10.95 4.01 -0.98
CA ARG A 44 -10.19 4.85 -0.04
C ARG A 44 -9.04 4.12 0.65
N PHE A 45 -8.36 3.22 -0.06
CA PHE A 45 -7.18 2.50 0.43
C PHE A 45 -5.91 2.92 -0.30
N ARG A 46 -4.79 2.95 0.42
CA ARG A 46 -3.43 3.07 -0.12
C ARG A 46 -2.57 1.95 0.43
N ILE A 47 -1.68 1.43 -0.41
CA ILE A 47 -0.68 0.44 -0.05
C ILE A 47 0.67 1.03 -0.41
N ASP A 48 1.53 1.12 0.60
CA ASP A 48 2.91 1.52 0.43
C ASP A 48 3.83 0.37 0.83
N VAL A 49 4.95 0.24 0.12
CA VAL A 49 6.03 -0.68 0.45
C VAL A 49 7.32 0.09 0.53
N GLU A 50 8.03 -0.09 1.63
CA GLU A 50 9.31 0.56 1.89
C GLU A 50 10.42 -0.46 2.07
N TRP A 51 11.61 -0.09 1.63
CA TRP A 51 12.86 -0.78 1.93
C TRP A 51 13.59 -0.09 3.09
N ARG A 52 13.79 -0.80 4.19
CA ARG A 52 14.45 -0.32 5.42
C ARG A 52 15.62 -1.26 5.80
N PRO A 53 16.80 -1.08 5.19
CA PRO A 53 17.94 -1.98 5.40
C PRO A 53 18.55 -1.90 6.80
N ASP A 54 18.34 -0.78 7.51
CA ASP A 54 18.86 -0.53 8.86
C ASP A 54 18.05 -1.22 9.97
N MET A 55 16.92 -1.86 9.63
CA MET A 55 16.16 -2.68 10.56
C MET A 55 16.82 -4.05 10.74
N LEU A 56 16.31 -4.86 11.67
CA LEU A 56 16.75 -6.25 11.78
C LEU A 56 16.63 -6.96 10.42
N PRO A 57 17.52 -7.92 10.08
CA PRO A 57 17.50 -8.58 8.77
C PRO A 57 16.12 -9.10 8.35
N ALA A 58 15.31 -9.56 9.31
CA ALA A 58 13.95 -10.06 9.11
C ALA A 58 12.89 -8.98 8.72
N GLU A 59 13.23 -7.69 8.78
CA GLU A 59 12.27 -6.57 8.71
C GLU A 59 12.56 -5.58 7.57
N ARG A 60 13.31 -6.01 6.56
CA ARG A 60 13.84 -5.10 5.55
C ARG A 60 12.79 -4.55 4.59
N PHE A 61 11.71 -5.29 4.34
CA PHE A 61 10.55 -4.78 3.64
C PHE A 61 9.44 -4.48 4.63
N VAL A 62 8.87 -3.29 4.53
CA VAL A 62 7.71 -2.88 5.33
C VAL A 62 6.57 -2.56 4.39
N LEU A 63 5.49 -3.32 4.49
CA LEU A 63 4.23 -3.02 3.80
C LEU A 63 3.31 -2.32 4.79
N THR A 64 2.71 -1.22 4.36
CA THR A 64 1.71 -0.49 5.15
C THR A 64 0.47 -0.26 4.32
N VAL A 65 -0.69 -0.60 4.90
CA VAL A 65 -2.00 -0.35 4.28
C VAL A 65 -2.68 0.76 5.06
N PHE A 66 -3.10 1.79 4.34
CA PHE A 66 -3.81 2.94 4.86
C PHE A 66 -5.25 2.95 4.38
N TYR A 67 -6.16 3.38 5.25
CA TYR A 67 -7.55 3.67 4.93
C TYR A 67 -7.83 5.13 5.22
N GLN A 68 -8.42 5.85 4.27
CA GLN A 68 -8.89 7.21 4.51
C GLN A 68 -10.40 7.18 4.79
N PRO A 69 -10.87 7.51 6.01
CA PRO A 69 -12.29 7.65 6.28
C PRO A 69 -12.96 8.73 5.44
N TRP A 70 -14.28 8.64 5.25
CA TRP A 70 -15.02 9.75 4.66
C TRP A 70 -15.05 10.94 5.62
N PRO A 71 -14.73 12.16 5.17
CA PRO A 71 -14.95 13.35 5.98
C PRO A 71 -16.40 13.41 6.44
N ARG A 72 -16.62 13.72 7.72
CA ARG A 72 -17.96 13.81 8.31
C ARG A 72 -18.38 15.26 8.53
N ASP A 73 -19.67 15.52 8.45
CA ASP A 73 -20.23 16.79 8.92
C ASP A 73 -20.43 16.78 10.45
N GLU A 74 -20.85 17.91 11.01
CA GLU A 74 -21.14 18.06 12.44
C GLU A 74 -22.22 17.10 12.94
N ARG A 75 -22.99 16.49 12.04
CA ARG A 75 -24.03 15.50 12.31
C ARG A 75 -23.55 14.06 12.03
N GLY A 76 -22.25 13.86 11.77
CA GLY A 76 -21.64 12.55 11.51
C GLY A 76 -21.90 11.96 10.11
N ARG A 77 -22.54 12.71 9.19
CA ARG A 77 -22.85 12.23 7.83
C ARG A 77 -21.64 12.38 6.91
N ARG A 78 -21.49 11.44 5.97
CA ARG A 78 -20.40 11.46 4.98
C ARG A 78 -20.54 12.64 4.03
N ARG A 79 -19.46 13.40 3.86
CA ARG A 79 -19.34 14.47 2.86
C ARG A 79 -18.75 13.89 1.57
N LYS A 80 -19.60 13.29 0.74
CA LYS A 80 -19.19 12.62 -0.51
C LYS A 80 -18.70 13.58 -1.61
N HIS A 81 -18.99 14.86 -1.48
CA HIS A 81 -18.63 15.90 -2.48
C HIS A 81 -17.22 16.46 -2.28
N ILE A 82 -16.57 16.13 -1.16
CA ILE A 82 -15.20 16.58 -0.89
C ILE A 82 -14.24 15.71 -1.72
N PRO A 83 -13.26 16.31 -2.41
CA PRO A 83 -12.24 15.57 -3.14
C PRO A 83 -11.56 14.52 -2.26
N PHE A 84 -11.20 13.40 -2.87
CA PHE A 84 -10.39 12.41 -2.21
C PHE A 84 -8.99 12.97 -1.95
N ALA A 85 -8.49 12.78 -0.74
CA ALA A 85 -7.11 13.07 -0.36
C ALA A 85 -6.72 12.14 0.78
N PHE A 86 -5.51 11.59 0.72
CA PHE A 86 -4.85 11.06 1.92
C PHE A 86 -4.32 12.25 2.72
N ASP A 87 -4.84 12.42 3.93
CA ASP A 87 -4.47 13.50 4.82
C ASP A 87 -4.15 12.97 6.22
N MET A 88 -4.01 13.86 7.20
CA MET A 88 -3.70 13.50 8.59
C MET A 88 -4.74 12.61 9.28
N ASN A 89 -5.91 12.38 8.66
CA ASN A 89 -6.96 11.50 9.18
C ASN A 89 -6.89 10.09 8.60
N GLU A 90 -5.87 9.76 7.78
CA GLU A 90 -5.68 8.39 7.34
C GLU A 90 -5.38 7.47 8.53
N GLU A 91 -5.90 6.26 8.46
CA GLU A 91 -5.71 5.23 9.47
C GLU A 91 -4.86 4.11 8.89
N THR A 92 -3.81 3.71 9.60
CA THR A 92 -3.08 2.48 9.28
C THR A 92 -3.96 1.28 9.66
N VAL A 93 -4.32 0.46 8.67
CA VAL A 93 -5.12 -0.76 8.89
C VAL A 93 -4.26 -2.00 9.01
N GLU A 94 -3.06 -1.98 8.44
CA GLU A 94 -2.11 -3.07 8.50
C GLU A 94 -0.68 -2.53 8.42
N THR A 95 0.23 -3.19 9.13
CA THR A 95 1.66 -3.07 8.90
C THR A 95 2.28 -4.46 9.01
N SER A 96 2.83 -4.96 7.91
CA SER A 96 3.57 -6.21 7.88
C SER A 96 5.03 -5.96 7.54
N LYS A 97 5.89 -6.83 8.04
CA LYS A 97 7.34 -6.78 7.79
C LYS A 97 7.79 -8.14 7.31
N THR A 98 8.70 -8.17 6.35
CA THR A 98 9.32 -9.41 5.89
C THR A 98 10.71 -9.14 5.31
N GLU A 99 11.55 -10.16 5.31
CA GLU A 99 12.81 -10.20 4.56
C GLU A 99 12.63 -10.90 3.20
N SER A 100 11.54 -11.65 3.04
CA SER A 100 11.26 -12.43 1.85
C SER A 100 10.55 -11.58 0.82
N TYR A 101 11.25 -11.30 -0.28
CA TYR A 101 10.68 -10.55 -1.39
C TYR A 101 9.48 -11.28 -2.04
N SER A 102 9.51 -12.61 -2.13
CA SER A 102 8.38 -13.38 -2.66
C SER A 102 7.16 -13.32 -1.73
N GLU A 103 7.38 -13.35 -0.42
CA GLU A 103 6.30 -13.18 0.55
C GLU A 103 5.71 -11.77 0.48
N LEU A 104 6.56 -10.74 0.39
CA LEU A 104 6.13 -9.36 0.19
C LEU A 104 5.18 -9.23 -1.01
N LEU A 105 5.54 -9.81 -2.16
CA LEU A 105 4.71 -9.74 -3.36
C LEU A 105 3.34 -10.39 -3.16
N LEU A 106 3.30 -11.56 -2.51
CA LEU A 106 2.04 -12.23 -2.18
C LEU A 106 1.19 -11.38 -1.24
N GLN A 107 1.80 -10.75 -0.23
CA GLN A 107 1.10 -9.84 0.67
C GLN A 107 0.55 -8.61 -0.06
N VAL A 108 1.31 -8.02 -0.99
CA VAL A 108 0.83 -6.90 -1.81
C VAL A 108 -0.37 -7.32 -2.66
N GLU A 109 -0.29 -8.45 -3.35
CA GLU A 109 -1.40 -8.93 -4.20
C GLU A 109 -2.65 -9.27 -3.37
N ASP A 110 -2.49 -9.93 -2.22
CA ASP A 110 -3.60 -10.25 -1.31
C ASP A 110 -4.29 -8.97 -0.81
N TRP A 111 -3.52 -7.96 -0.40
CA TRP A 111 -4.09 -6.69 0.05
C TRP A 111 -4.75 -5.90 -1.08
N LEU A 112 -4.18 -5.90 -2.29
CA LEU A 112 -4.82 -5.29 -3.45
C LEU A 112 -6.20 -5.90 -3.72
N ASP A 113 -6.30 -7.24 -3.70
CA ASP A 113 -7.56 -7.94 -3.92
C ASP A 113 -8.55 -7.69 -2.79
N ARG A 114 -8.11 -7.85 -1.54
CA ARG A 114 -8.92 -7.61 -0.34
C ARG A 114 -9.50 -6.21 -0.30
N CYS A 115 -8.67 -5.18 -0.51
CA CYS A 115 -9.10 -3.78 -0.51
C CYS A 115 -10.00 -3.42 -1.71
N THR A 116 -9.99 -4.23 -2.78
CA THR A 116 -10.92 -4.06 -3.91
C THR A 116 -12.35 -4.48 -3.54
N GLY A 117 -12.50 -5.51 -2.71
CA GLY A 117 -13.80 -5.97 -2.20
C GLY A 117 -14.25 -5.29 -0.90
N TRP A 118 -13.32 -4.76 -0.11
CA TRP A 118 -13.61 -4.26 1.23
C TRP A 118 -14.23 -2.85 1.24
N CYS A 119 -15.42 -2.72 1.82
CA CYS A 119 -16.01 -1.44 2.25
C CYS A 119 -15.90 -1.32 3.77
N ARG A 120 -14.90 -0.60 4.30
CA ARG A 120 -14.70 -0.47 5.75
C ARG A 120 -15.80 0.36 6.42
N GLU A 121 -16.22 1.44 5.78
CA GLU A 121 -17.38 2.21 6.21
C GLU A 121 -18.58 1.87 5.31
N GLY A 122 -19.49 1.02 5.79
CA GLY A 122 -20.81 0.79 5.18
C GLY A 122 -21.23 -0.69 5.15
N ASN A 123 -22.20 -1.03 6.00
CA ASN A 123 -23.30 -1.94 5.66
C ASN A 123 -24.55 -1.08 5.45
#